data_AF-I4BAZ6-F1
#
_entry.id   AF-I4BAZ6-F1
#
_cell.length_a   1.000
_cell.length_b   1.000
_cell.length_c   1.000
_cell.angle_alpha   90.00
_cell.angle_beta   90.00
_cell.angle_gamma   90.00
#
_symmetry.space_group_name_H-M   'P 1'
#
loop_
_entity.id
_entity.type
_entity.pdbx_description
1 polymer ?
#
loop_
_entity_poly.entity_id
_entity_poly.type
_entity_poly.pdbx_seq_one_letter_code
_entity_poly.pdbx_strand_id
1 'polypeptide(L)'
;MLTTSVSLPENEAVLWRKRQRSILRLAVRSLRVQLRGKAVRRGVKRSYNRVPGEFLVVTTRFTEAEYDTLHMAAASMRVSVSWLVYQLILLWKKPARRNRPNAHVTNYELHLCIWSPNAAILTESLLFYPKIAAPDAHTQPVYLSTP
;
A
#
# COMPACT_ATOMS: atom_id res chain seq x y z
N MET A 1 13.20 8.86 4.37
CA MET A 1 12.30 7.94 5.12
C MET A 1 11.43 8.78 6.03
N LEU A 2 10.11 8.75 5.82
CA LEU A 2 9.13 9.60 6.50
C LEU A 2 8.74 8.96 7.84
N THR A 3 8.68 9.76 8.90
CA THR A 3 8.24 9.32 10.23
C THR A 3 6.84 9.86 10.50
N THR A 4 5.90 8.98 10.79
CA THR A 4 4.51 9.32 11.10
C THR A 4 3.98 8.41 12.20
N SER A 5 2.69 8.48 12.51
CA SER A 5 2.06 7.63 13.52
C SER A 5 0.82 6.92 12.98
N VAL A 6 0.53 5.75 13.54
CA VAL A 6 -0.71 5.02 13.28
C VAL A 6 -1.32 4.56 14.60
N SER A 7 -2.66 4.56 14.67
CA SER A 7 -3.41 4.07 15.83
C SER A 7 -3.85 2.62 15.59
N LEU A 8 -3.39 1.69 16.42
CA LEU A 8 -3.66 0.25 16.29
C LEU A 8 -4.14 -0.32 17.63
N PRO A 9 -4.96 -1.39 17.63
CA PRO A 9 -5.23 -2.12 18.86
C PRO A 9 -3.92 -2.62 19.48
N GLU A 10 -3.86 -2.68 20.81
CA GLU A 10 -2.63 -2.95 21.56
C GLU A 10 -1.81 -4.16 21.03
N ASN A 11 -2.47 -5.30 20.85
CA ASN A 11 -1.83 -6.53 20.36
C ASN A 11 -1.20 -6.34 18.97
N GLU A 12 -1.93 -5.68 18.07
CA GLU A 12 -1.45 -5.37 16.72
C GLU A 12 -0.36 -4.29 16.73
N ALA A 13 -0.41 -3.33 17.66
CA ALA A 13 0.64 -2.33 17.86
C ALA A 13 1.98 -2.97 18.27
N VAL A 14 1.96 -3.93 19.20
CA VAL A 14 3.16 -4.69 19.60
C VAL A 14 3.73 -5.46 18.41
N LEU A 15 2.86 -6.12 17.63
CA LEU A 15 3.29 -6.87 16.47
C LEU A 15 3.86 -5.97 15.36
N TRP A 16 3.23 -4.81 15.12
CA TRP A 16 3.69 -3.81 14.17
C TRP A 16 5.11 -3.33 14.50
N ARG A 17 5.36 -2.94 15.76
CA ARG A 17 6.70 -2.49 16.20
C ARG A 17 7.78 -3.54 15.91
N LYS A 18 7.49 -4.82 16.13
CA LYS A 18 8.47 -5.91 15.95
C LYS A 18 8.66 -6.34 14.50
N ARG A 19 7.62 -6.26 13.66
CA ARG A 19 7.59 -6.91 12.33
C ARG A 19 7.23 -5.97 11.18
N GLN A 20 7.27 -4.66 11.38
CA GLN A 20 6.83 -3.64 10.43
C GLN A 20 7.25 -3.93 8.98
N ARG A 21 8.55 -4.08 8.70
CA ARG A 21 9.07 -4.34 7.34
C ARG A 21 8.51 -5.62 6.74
N SER A 22 8.41 -6.69 7.53
CA SER A 22 7.86 -7.98 7.08
C SER A 22 6.36 -7.89 6.77
N ILE A 23 5.62 -7.05 7.51
CA ILE A 23 4.19 -6.81 7.29
C ILE A 23 4.00 -5.93 6.04
N LEU A 24 4.79 -4.87 5.88
CA LEU A 24 4.74 -3.97 4.73
C LEU A 24 5.05 -4.64 3.41
N ARG A 25 5.83 -5.74 3.41
CA ARG A 25 5.95 -6.58 2.21
C ARG A 25 4.58 -6.96 1.67
N LEU A 26 3.56 -7.18 2.50
CA LEU A 26 2.23 -7.55 2.02
C LEU A 26 1.38 -6.38 1.49
N ALA A 27 1.90 -5.15 1.53
CA ALA A 27 1.18 -3.92 1.19
C ALA A 27 0.55 -3.98 -0.20
N VAL A 28 1.36 -4.18 -1.24
CA VAL A 28 0.91 -4.21 -2.64
C VAL A 28 -0.24 -5.19 -2.83
N ARG A 29 -0.10 -6.42 -2.34
CA ARG A 29 -1.13 -7.45 -2.49
C ARG A 29 -2.41 -7.10 -1.75
N SER A 30 -2.29 -6.63 -0.51
CA SER A 30 -3.46 -6.21 0.28
C SER A 30 -4.20 -5.07 -0.39
N LEU A 31 -3.47 -4.04 -0.84
CA LEU A 31 -4.04 -2.88 -1.51
C LEU A 31 -4.76 -3.25 -2.80
N ARG A 32 -4.21 -4.16 -3.62
CA ARG A 32 -4.92 -4.67 -4.81
C ARG A 32 -6.25 -5.32 -4.46
N VAL A 33 -6.29 -6.13 -3.40
CA VAL A 33 -7.54 -6.78 -2.97
C VAL A 33 -8.53 -5.73 -2.46
N GLN A 34 -8.06 -4.79 -1.63
CA GLN A 34 -8.91 -3.76 -1.04
C GLN A 34 -9.47 -2.79 -2.09
N LEU A 35 -8.64 -2.31 -3.02
CA LEU A 35 -9.03 -1.38 -4.08
C LEU A 35 -9.93 -2.03 -5.14
N ARG A 36 -9.81 -3.34 -5.38
CA ARG A 36 -10.75 -4.07 -6.24
C ARG A 36 -12.09 -4.33 -5.55
N GLY A 37 -12.06 -4.67 -4.27
CA GLY A 37 -13.25 -5.02 -3.50
C GLY A 37 -14.04 -3.82 -2.99
N LYS A 38 -13.45 -2.62 -2.95
CA LYS A 38 -14.10 -1.40 -2.49
C LYS A 38 -14.24 -0.41 -3.63
N ALA A 39 -15.45 0.14 -3.79
CA ALA A 39 -15.66 1.27 -4.68
C ALA A 39 -14.79 2.47 -4.26
N VAL A 40 -14.27 3.22 -5.24
CA VAL A 40 -13.71 4.55 -5.01
C VAL A 40 -14.86 5.46 -4.60
N ARG A 41 -14.74 6.15 -3.46
CA ARG A 41 -15.83 6.96 -2.89
C ARG A 41 -15.42 8.42 -2.72
N ARG A 42 -16.25 9.34 -3.21
CA ARG A 42 -16.20 10.78 -2.89
C ARG A 42 -17.47 11.20 -2.15
N GLY A 43 -17.38 12.28 -1.37
CA GLY A 43 -18.53 12.83 -0.63
C GLY A 43 -18.98 12.05 0.61
N VAL A 44 -18.26 10.99 1.02
CA VAL A 44 -18.62 10.18 2.19
C VAL A 44 -17.64 10.35 3.36
N LYS A 45 -18.15 10.13 4.57
CA LYS A 45 -17.36 10.14 5.81
C LYS A 45 -16.27 9.06 5.77
N ARG A 46 -15.09 9.39 6.29
CA ARG A 46 -13.98 8.44 6.46
C ARG A 46 -14.35 7.37 7.48
N SER A 47 -14.08 6.12 7.13
CA SER A 47 -14.19 4.98 8.04
C SER A 47 -12.87 4.76 8.78
N TYR A 48 -12.96 4.60 10.09
CA TYR A 48 -11.83 4.35 10.98
C TYR A 48 -11.90 2.91 11.49
N ASN A 49 -10.79 2.43 12.05
CA ASN A 49 -10.82 1.17 12.78
C ASN A 49 -11.70 1.34 14.03
N ARG A 50 -12.71 0.48 14.16
CA ARG A 50 -13.68 0.45 15.27
C ARG A 50 -13.70 -0.89 15.98
N VAL A 51 -12.65 -1.68 15.82
CA VAL A 51 -12.47 -2.91 16.59
C VAL A 51 -12.50 -2.55 18.07
N PRO A 52 -13.27 -3.27 18.91
CA PRO A 52 -13.32 -2.98 20.35
C PRO A 52 -11.96 -3.22 21.01
N GLY A 53 -11.68 -2.45 22.07
CA GLY A 53 -10.46 -2.56 22.87
C GLY A 53 -9.62 -1.29 22.89
N GLU A 54 -8.49 -1.36 23.58
CA GLU A 54 -7.56 -0.24 23.71
C GLU A 54 -6.72 -0.05 22.45
N PHE A 55 -6.54 1.22 22.07
CA PHE A 55 -5.71 1.63 20.94
C PHE A 55 -4.45 2.31 21.42
N LEU A 56 -3.32 1.91 20.84
CA LEU A 56 -2.04 2.56 21.02
C LEU A 56 -1.65 3.30 19.75
N VAL A 57 -1.17 4.52 19.93
CA VAL A 57 -0.50 5.27 18.86
C VAL A 57 0.94 4.79 18.78
N VAL A 58 1.36 4.32 17.62
CA VAL A 58 2.73 3.86 17.37
C VAL A 58 3.37 4.64 16.24
N THR A 59 4.61 5.05 16.48
CA THR A 59 5.45 5.66 15.45
C THR A 59 5.78 4.62 14.38
N THR A 60 5.70 5.02 13.12
CA THR A 60 5.98 4.20 11.96
C THR A 60 6.86 4.97 10.99
N ARG A 61 7.73 4.23 10.30
CA ARG A 61 8.63 4.79 9.31
C ARG A 61 8.33 4.20 7.94
N PHE A 62 7.96 5.05 6.99
CA PHE A 62 7.65 4.64 5.62
C PHE A 62 8.70 5.20 4.65
N THR A 63 8.99 4.47 3.58
CA THR A 63 9.57 5.13 2.40
C THR A 63 8.55 6.09 1.80
N GLU A 64 8.99 7.02 0.95
CA GLU A 64 8.07 7.94 0.24
C GLU A 64 7.06 7.15 -0.59
N ALA A 65 7.54 6.18 -1.37
CA ALA A 65 6.68 5.28 -2.14
C ALA A 65 5.65 4.53 -1.29
N GLU A 66 6.03 4.02 -0.11
CA GLU A 66 5.10 3.37 0.83
C GLU A 66 4.07 4.36 1.38
N TYR A 67 4.52 5.56 1.75
CA TYR A 67 3.67 6.61 2.29
C TYR A 67 2.62 7.05 1.28
N ASP A 68 3.04 7.42 0.07
CA ASP A 68 2.14 7.92 -0.97
C ASP A 68 1.15 6.84 -1.41
N THR A 69 1.63 5.62 -1.61
CA THR A 69 0.79 4.46 -1.95
C THR A 69 -0.31 4.22 -0.92
N LEU A 70 0.04 4.25 0.38
CA LEU A 70 -0.92 4.04 1.46
C LEU A 70 -1.91 5.21 1.58
N HIS A 71 -1.44 6.45 1.41
CA HIS A 71 -2.28 7.64 1.53
C HIS A 71 -3.25 7.79 0.36
N MET A 72 -2.79 7.56 -0.88
CA MET A 72 -3.65 7.54 -2.07
C MET A 72 -4.75 6.49 -1.92
N ALA A 73 -4.38 5.27 -1.52
CA ALA A 73 -5.35 4.20 -1.32
C ALA A 73 -6.36 4.51 -0.20
N ALA A 74 -5.88 5.07 0.92
CA ALA A 74 -6.72 5.48 2.04
C ALA A 74 -7.71 6.58 1.65
N ALA A 75 -7.24 7.59 0.91
CA ALA A 75 -8.06 8.68 0.39
C ALA A 75 -9.14 8.16 -0.57
N SER A 76 -8.75 7.31 -1.53
CA SER A 76 -9.63 6.73 -2.54
C SER A 76 -10.76 5.89 -1.95
N MET A 77 -10.44 5.06 -0.94
CA MET A 77 -11.42 4.20 -0.26
C MET A 77 -12.14 4.89 0.90
N ARG A 78 -11.79 6.14 1.22
CA ARG A 78 -12.29 6.88 2.40
C ARG A 78 -12.09 6.11 3.70
N VAL A 79 -10.87 5.61 3.92
CA VAL A 79 -10.45 4.96 5.17
C VAL A 79 -9.25 5.70 5.78
N SER A 80 -8.89 5.37 7.03
CA SER A 80 -7.61 5.83 7.59
C SER A 80 -6.45 4.93 7.17
N VAL A 81 -5.23 5.48 7.12
CA VAL A 81 -4.01 4.68 6.92
C VAL A 81 -3.85 3.65 8.04
N SER A 82 -4.22 4.01 9.28
CA SER A 82 -4.21 3.07 10.40
C SER A 82 -5.12 1.87 10.17
N TRP A 83 -6.27 2.05 9.52
CA TRP A 83 -7.14 0.94 9.12
C TRP A 83 -6.47 0.04 8.08
N LEU A 84 -5.79 0.60 7.07
CA LEU A 84 -5.04 -0.19 6.09
C LEU A 84 -3.91 -0.98 6.76
N VAL A 85 -3.14 -0.35 7.64
CA VAL A 85 -2.09 -1.00 8.41
C VAL A 85 -2.66 -2.16 9.25
N TYR A 86 -3.79 -1.94 9.92
CA TYR A 86 -4.48 -3.01 10.64
C TYR A 86 -4.86 -4.18 9.72
N GLN A 87 -5.40 -3.92 8.53
CA GLN A 87 -5.69 -4.97 7.54
C GLN A 87 -4.44 -5.72 7.07
N LEU A 88 -3.29 -5.03 6.91
CA LEU A 88 -2.02 -5.67 6.60
C LEU A 88 -1.58 -6.62 7.70
N ILE A 89 -1.72 -6.20 8.96
CA ILE A 89 -1.38 -7.02 10.11
C ILE A 89 -2.28 -8.26 10.16
N LEU A 90 -3.58 -8.12 9.96
CA LEU A 90 -4.51 -9.25 9.91
C LEU A 90 -4.17 -10.24 8.78
N LEU A 91 -3.76 -9.73 7.61
CA LEU A 91 -3.30 -10.59 6.52
C LEU A 91 -1.99 -11.32 6.87
N TRP A 92 -1.08 -10.63 7.56
CA TRP A 92 0.20 -11.18 7.99
C TRP A 92 0.06 -12.26 9.07
N LYS A 93 -0.93 -12.13 9.97
CA LYS A 93 -1.25 -13.13 11.00
C LYS A 93 -1.69 -14.48 10.41
N LYS A 94 -2.10 -14.54 9.14
CA LYS A 94 -2.53 -15.77 8.45
C LYS A 94 -1.34 -16.42 7.73
N PRO A 95 -0.76 -17.54 8.22
CA PRO A 95 0.48 -18.11 7.67
C PRO A 95 0.40 -18.45 6.18
N ALA A 96 -0.71 -19.07 5.76
CA ALA A 96 -0.99 -19.43 4.37
C ALA A 96 -1.04 -18.22 3.41
N ARG A 97 -1.25 -17.02 3.94
CA ARG A 97 -1.21 -15.76 3.17
C ARG A 97 0.16 -15.11 3.28
N ARG A 98 0.78 -15.10 4.45
CA ARG A 98 2.09 -14.47 4.70
C ARG A 98 3.19 -15.01 3.79
N ASN A 99 3.21 -16.31 3.55
CA ASN A 99 4.29 -16.97 2.81
C ASN A 99 4.15 -16.88 1.28
N ARG A 100 3.02 -16.37 0.76
CA ARG A 100 2.84 -16.22 -0.69
C ARG A 100 3.67 -15.04 -1.21
N PRO A 101 4.45 -15.20 -2.28
CA PRO A 101 5.25 -14.13 -2.85
C PRO A 101 4.38 -13.00 -3.40
N ASN A 102 4.94 -11.80 -3.49
CA ASN A 102 4.31 -10.69 -4.20
C ASN A 102 4.66 -10.76 -5.67
N ALA A 103 3.67 -11.09 -6.49
CA ALA A 103 3.79 -11.11 -7.94
C ALA A 103 3.72 -9.72 -8.59
N HIS A 104 3.50 -8.65 -7.81
CA HIS A 104 3.30 -7.29 -8.35
C HIS A 104 4.16 -6.27 -7.60
N VAL A 105 4.40 -5.15 -8.27
CA VAL A 105 4.95 -3.90 -7.72
C VAL A 105 3.95 -2.76 -7.94
N THR A 106 4.16 -1.65 -7.25
CA THR A 106 3.32 -0.45 -7.35
C THR A 106 4.13 0.76 -7.77
N ASN A 107 3.51 1.63 -8.58
CA ASN A 107 3.98 2.98 -8.81
C ASN A 107 2.84 3.96 -8.52
N TYR A 108 3.15 5.02 -7.78
CA TYR A 108 2.21 6.13 -7.57
C TYR A 108 2.65 7.28 -8.47
N GLU A 109 1.70 7.84 -9.21
CA GLU A 109 1.94 8.94 -10.14
C GLU A 109 0.96 10.07 -9.82
N LEU A 110 1.47 11.29 -9.76
CA LEU A 110 0.69 12.50 -9.65
C LEU A 110 1.01 13.36 -10.87
N HIS A 111 -0.01 13.67 -11.65
CA HIS A 111 0.08 14.53 -12.81
C HIS A 111 -0.69 15.82 -12.56
N LEU A 112 0.02 16.95 -12.51
CA LEU A 112 -0.60 18.27 -12.44
C LEU A 112 -1.04 18.70 -13.85
N CYS A 113 -2.34 18.68 -14.11
CA CYS A 113 -2.90 18.97 -15.44
C CYS A 113 -3.04 20.48 -15.66
N ILE A 114 -3.66 21.19 -14.72
CA ILE A 114 -3.89 22.64 -14.80
C ILE A 114 -3.61 23.24 -13.43
N TRP A 115 -2.86 24.33 -13.40
CA TRP A 115 -2.75 25.20 -12.22
C TRP A 115 -3.01 26.65 -12.65
N SER A 116 -4.16 27.17 -12.27
CA SER A 116 -4.61 28.53 -12.61
C SER A 116 -5.08 29.26 -11.34
N PRO A 117 -5.24 30.59 -11.38
CA PRO A 117 -5.75 31.35 -10.23
C PRO A 117 -7.11 30.86 -9.71
N ASN A 118 -7.92 30.24 -10.58
CA ASN A 118 -9.30 29.84 -10.27
C ASN A 118 -9.46 28.34 -9.99
N ALA A 119 -8.51 27.50 -10.44
CA ALA A 119 -8.62 26.06 -10.32
C ALA A 119 -7.27 25.35 -10.41
N ALA A 120 -7.18 24.26 -9.65
CA ALA A 120 -6.15 23.25 -9.76
C ALA A 120 -6.77 21.92 -10.19
N ILE A 121 -6.25 21.33 -11.26
CA ILE A 121 -6.64 20.01 -11.75
C ILE A 121 -5.41 19.14 -11.70
N LEU A 122 -5.51 18.05 -10.95
CA LEU A 122 -4.50 17.02 -10.86
C LEU A 122 -5.14 15.65 -10.97
N THR A 123 -4.36 14.70 -11.48
CA THR A 123 -4.73 13.29 -11.57
C THR A 123 -3.76 12.50 -10.72
N GLU A 124 -4.29 11.65 -9.84
CA GLU A 124 -3.50 10.70 -9.06
C GLU A 124 -3.81 9.28 -9.55
N SER A 125 -2.75 8.52 -9.82
CA SER A 125 -2.84 7.15 -10.30
C SER A 125 -2.00 6.25 -9.41
N LEU A 126 -2.56 5.10 -9.01
CA LEU A 126 -1.81 4.04 -8.35
C LEU A 126 -1.81 2.81 -9.26
N LEU A 127 -0.66 2.56 -9.86
CA LEU A 127 -0.47 1.53 -10.88
C LEU A 127 0.09 0.27 -10.24
N PHE A 128 -0.38 -0.89 -10.72
CA PHE A 128 0.04 -2.20 -10.24
C PHE A 128 0.59 -3.03 -11.39
N TYR A 129 1.91 -3.25 -11.41
CA TYR A 129 2.57 -3.99 -12.48
C TYR A 129 2.90 -5.41 -12.04
N PRO A 130 2.76 -6.42 -12.91
CA PRO A 130 3.34 -7.73 -12.64
C PRO A 130 4.86 -7.59 -12.54
N LYS A 131 5.47 -8.34 -11.64
CA LYS A 131 6.93 -8.47 -11.63
C LYS A 131 7.34 -9.27 -12.85
N ILE A 132 8.28 -8.74 -13.61
CA ILE A 132 8.98 -9.49 -14.64
C ILE A 132 9.75 -10.59 -13.90
N ALA A 133 9.48 -11.85 -14.24
CA ALA A 133 10.31 -12.94 -13.77
C ALA A 133 11.73 -12.66 -14.27
N ALA A 134 12.73 -12.76 -13.41
CA ALA A 134 14.11 -12.73 -13.90
C ALA A 134 14.21 -13.80 -14.99
N PRO A 135 14.81 -13.51 -16.16
CA PRO A 135 15.08 -14.56 -17.13
C PRO A 135 15.82 -15.66 -16.39
N ASP A 136 15.36 -16.91 -16.55
CA ASP A 136 16.05 -18.06 -15.97
C ASP A 136 17.52 -17.93 -16.35
N ALA A 137 18.44 -18.18 -15.43
CA ALA A 137 19.88 -18.06 -15.68
C ALA A 137 20.39 -18.97 -16.83
N HIS A 138 19.50 -19.76 -17.43
CA HIS A 138 19.72 -20.63 -18.58
C HIS A 138 19.19 -20.07 -19.91
N THR A 139 18.46 -18.96 -19.91
CA THR A 139 18.03 -18.30 -21.15
C THR A 139 19.15 -17.36 -21.61
N GLN A 140 20.05 -17.89 -22.44
CA GLN A 140 21.04 -17.07 -23.16
C GLN A 140 20.32 -15.93 -23.89
N PRO A 141 20.80 -14.68 -23.80
CA PRO A 141 20.23 -13.59 -24.59
C PRO A 141 20.47 -13.88 -26.07
N VAL A 142 19.38 -14.04 -26.82
CA VAL A 142 19.43 -14.07 -28.28
C VAL A 142 19.74 -12.65 -28.74
N TYR A 143 21.02 -12.37 -28.98
CA TYR A 143 21.40 -11.17 -29.71
C TYR A 143 20.93 -11.34 -31.15
N LEU A 144 19.94 -10.55 -31.55
CA LEU A 144 19.59 -10.39 -32.95
C LEU A 144 20.79 -9.72 -33.64
N SER A 145 21.60 -10.52 -34.33
CA SER A 145 22.55 -10.02 -35.31
C SER A 145 21.75 -9.41 -36.45
N THR A 146 21.66 -8.08 -36.48
CA THR A 146 21.19 -7.34 -37.66
C THR A 146 22.14 -7.59 -38.84
N PRO A 147 21.60 -7.75 -40.07
CA PRO A 147 22.37 -7.96 -41.29
C PRO A 147 23.14 -6.71 -41.74
#